data_AF-A0AA96MFV6-F1
#
_entry.id   AF-A0AA96MFV6-F1
#
_cell.length_a   1.000
_cell.length_b   1.000
_cell.length_c   1.000
_cell.angle_alpha   90.00
_cell.angle_beta   90.00
_cell.angle_gamma   90.00
#
_symmetry.space_group_name_H-M   'P 1'
#
loop_
_entity.id
_entity.type
_entity.pdbx_description
1 polymer ?
#
loop_
_entity_poly.entity_id
_entity_poly.type
_entity_poly.pdbx_seq_one_letter_code
_entity_poly.pdbx_strand_id
1 'polypeptide(L)'
;MANELNQVAIAKVKSWMAANDKSIQWLADQIEVSKALMGHILSGERQFLPKRMVQVAGVMGISIEELLTPEQVEEKGYTLSLRGKADSRTAKRHLNILLNAIQNSRQLEKELVKVER
;
A
#
# COMPACT_ATOMS: atom_id res chain seq x y z
N MET A 1 -13.38 6.89 5.08
CA MET A 1 -12.45 7.51 6.05
C MET A 1 -12.19 6.64 7.29
N ALA A 2 -13.03 6.61 8.33
CA ALA A 2 -12.71 5.86 9.57
C ALA A 2 -12.55 4.32 9.39
N ASN A 3 -13.28 3.73 8.44
CA ASN A 3 -13.20 2.30 8.15
C ASN A 3 -11.95 1.93 7.32
N GLU A 4 -11.50 2.81 6.42
CA GLU A 4 -10.33 2.57 5.58
C GLU A 4 -9.03 2.60 6.40
N LEU A 5 -8.89 3.58 7.31
CA LEU A 5 -7.74 3.64 8.23
C LEU A 5 -7.64 2.40 9.12
N ASN A 6 -8.79 1.89 9.57
CA ASN A 6 -8.88 0.66 10.34
C ASN A 6 -8.36 -0.55 9.52
N GLN A 7 -8.80 -0.67 8.26
CA GLN A 7 -8.36 -1.74 7.37
C GLN A 7 -6.87 -1.67 7.04
N VAL A 8 -6.33 -0.46 6.78
CA VAL A 8 -4.89 -0.24 6.54
C VAL A 8 -4.06 -0.69 7.73
N ALA A 9 -4.43 -0.27 8.94
CA ALA A 9 -3.73 -0.67 10.16
C ALA A 9 -3.79 -2.19 10.36
N ILE A 10 -4.96 -2.82 10.21
CA ILE A 10 -5.13 -4.27 10.35
C ILE A 10 -4.25 -5.03 9.35
N ALA A 11 -4.21 -4.59 8.08
CA ALA A 11 -3.40 -5.23 7.04
C ALA A 11 -1.89 -5.13 7.34
N LYS A 12 -1.43 -3.97 7.80
CA LYS A 12 -0.03 -3.78 8.21
C LYS A 12 0.36 -4.63 9.40
N VAL A 13 -0.47 -4.67 10.44
CA VAL A 13 -0.22 -5.52 11.61
C VAL A 13 -0.11 -6.98 11.21
N LYS A 14 -1.04 -7.48 10.38
CA LYS A 14 -0.98 -8.87 9.89
C LYS A 14 0.30 -9.17 9.10
N SER A 15 0.67 -8.27 8.20
CA SER A 15 1.86 -8.44 7.35
C SER A 15 3.14 -8.44 8.19
N TRP A 16 3.24 -7.51 9.14
CA TRP A 16 4.37 -7.45 10.07
C TRP A 16 4.45 -8.70 10.96
N MET A 17 3.31 -9.18 11.47
CA MET A 17 3.26 -10.41 12.28
C MET A 17 3.73 -11.63 11.48
N ALA A 18 3.30 -11.75 10.23
CA ALA A 18 3.74 -12.82 9.34
C ALA A 18 5.25 -12.74 9.04
N ALA A 19 5.79 -11.53 8.80
CA ALA A 19 7.21 -11.32 8.52
C ALA A 19 8.11 -11.59 9.73
N ASN A 20 7.59 -11.43 10.96
CA ASN A 20 8.34 -11.61 12.21
C ASN A 20 7.99 -12.90 12.96
N ASP A 21 7.25 -13.82 12.32
CA ASP A 21 6.77 -15.09 12.88
C ASP A 21 6.10 -14.94 14.25
N LYS A 22 5.22 -13.92 14.37
CA LYS A 22 4.49 -13.60 15.60
C LYS A 22 3.05 -14.09 15.53
N SER A 23 2.61 -14.74 16.60
CA SER A 23 1.22 -15.22 16.72
C SER A 23 0.28 -14.13 17.27
N ILE A 24 -1.02 -14.29 17.01
CA ILE A 24 -2.08 -13.43 17.60
C ILE A 24 -2.04 -13.45 19.13
N GLN A 25 -1.72 -14.61 19.72
CA GLN A 25 -1.55 -14.74 21.16
C GLN A 25 -0.42 -13.85 21.65
N TRP A 26 0.75 -13.93 21.01
CA TRP A 26 1.91 -13.14 21.38
C TRP A 26 1.62 -11.64 21.36
N LEU A 27 0.99 -11.13 20.30
CA LEU A 27 0.65 -9.71 20.21
C LEU A 27 -0.38 -9.30 21.28
N ALA A 28 -1.36 -10.16 21.55
CA ALA A 28 -2.37 -9.91 22.59
C ALA A 28 -1.72 -9.81 23.98
N ASP A 29 -0.73 -10.66 24.27
CA ASP A 29 0.03 -10.64 25.52
C ASP A 29 0.86 -9.35 25.65
N GLN A 30 1.47 -8.86 24.57
CA GLN A 30 2.28 -7.63 24.59
C GLN A 30 1.48 -6.36 24.94
N ILE A 31 0.18 -6.35 24.65
CA ILE A 31 -0.68 -5.19 24.90
C ILE A 31 -1.75 -5.45 25.97
N GLU A 32 -1.62 -6.55 26.72
CA GLU A 32 -2.48 -6.95 27.84
C GLU A 32 -3.97 -7.06 27.46
N VAL A 33 -4.28 -7.73 26.33
CA VAL A 33 -5.65 -8.03 25.91
C VAL A 33 -5.87 -9.51 25.68
N SER A 34 -7.13 -9.93 25.63
CA SER A 34 -7.44 -11.33 25.32
C SER A 34 -7.16 -11.66 23.85
N LYS A 35 -6.72 -12.89 23.59
CA LYS A 35 -6.53 -13.44 22.24
C LYS A 35 -7.77 -13.29 21.38
N ALA A 36 -8.94 -13.58 21.93
CA ALA A 36 -10.21 -13.47 21.22
C ALA A 36 -10.45 -12.03 20.74
N LEU A 37 -10.22 -11.05 21.61
CA LEU A 37 -10.43 -9.66 21.28
C LEU A 37 -9.44 -9.18 20.20
N MET A 38 -8.17 -9.55 20.29
CA MET A 38 -7.20 -9.26 19.24
C MET A 38 -7.58 -9.96 17.93
N GLY A 39 -8.05 -11.20 17.99
CA GLY A 39 -8.56 -11.95 16.85
C GLY A 39 -9.70 -11.22 16.14
N HIS A 40 -10.72 -10.77 16.88
CA HIS A 40 -11.85 -10.01 16.32
C HIS A 40 -11.43 -8.65 15.73
N ILE A 41 -10.42 -8.00 16.32
CA ILE A 41 -9.88 -6.75 15.77
C ILE A 41 -9.19 -7.04 14.44
N LEU A 42 -8.29 -8.03 14.41
CA LEU A 42 -7.54 -8.38 13.21
C LEU A 42 -8.44 -9.00 12.12
N SER A 43 -9.56 -9.65 12.46
CA SER A 43 -10.53 -10.10 11.45
C SER A 43 -11.38 -8.97 10.88
N GLY A 44 -11.36 -7.78 11.50
CA GLY A 44 -12.19 -6.63 11.12
C GLY A 44 -13.61 -6.67 11.70
N GLU A 45 -13.96 -7.69 12.48
CA GLU A 45 -15.24 -7.80 13.18
C GLU A 45 -15.40 -6.76 14.29
N ARG A 46 -14.29 -6.27 14.85
CA ARG A 46 -14.26 -5.18 15.82
C ARG A 46 -13.38 -4.04 15.36
N GLN A 47 -13.79 -2.83 15.72
CA GLN A 47 -13.02 -1.62 15.44
C GLN A 47 -11.67 -1.63 16.17
N PHE A 48 -10.60 -1.35 15.44
CA PHE A 48 -9.29 -1.17 16.04
C PHE A 48 -9.19 0.26 16.59
N LEU A 49 -9.41 0.39 17.90
CA LEU A 49 -9.48 1.69 18.55
C LEU A 49 -8.11 2.39 18.56
N PRO A 50 -8.05 3.74 18.45
CA PRO A 50 -6.80 4.50 18.41
C PRO A 50 -5.84 4.19 19.57
N LYS A 51 -6.35 4.07 20.80
CA LYS A 51 -5.54 3.71 21.97
C LYS A 51 -4.75 2.41 21.76
N ARG A 52 -5.37 1.43 21.10
CA ARG A 52 -4.75 0.12 20.83
C ARG A 52 -3.81 0.19 19.64
N MET A 53 -4.14 0.98 18.62
CA MET A 53 -3.24 1.24 17.50
C MET A 53 -1.91 1.81 18.00
N VAL A 54 -1.94 2.75 18.96
CA VAL A 54 -0.71 3.29 19.58
C VAL A 54 0.10 2.20 20.28
N GLN A 55 -0.54 1.34 21.06
CA GLN A 55 0.15 0.24 21.76
C GLN A 55 0.79 -0.74 20.77
N VAL A 56 0.05 -1.14 19.73
CA VAL A 56 0.55 -2.06 18.70
C VAL A 56 1.66 -1.43 17.87
N ALA A 57 1.55 -0.16 17.50
CA ALA A 57 2.63 0.58 16.82
C ALA A 57 3.91 0.58 17.68
N GLY A 58 3.78 0.79 18.99
CA GLY A 58 4.89 0.70 19.94
C GLY A 58 5.55 -0.68 19.97
N VAL A 59 4.77 -1.76 19.95
CA VAL A 59 5.30 -3.15 19.87
C VAL A 59 6.03 -3.40 18.55
N MET A 60 5.55 -2.81 17.47
CA MET A 60 6.16 -2.90 16.13
C MET A 60 7.39 -2.00 15.96
N GLY A 61 7.63 -1.08 16.90
CA GLY A 61 8.73 -0.10 16.82
C GLY A 61 8.51 1.01 15.80
N ILE A 62 7.26 1.29 15.42
CA ILE A 62 6.89 2.32 14.44
C ILE A 62 5.97 3.37 15.06
N SER A 63 5.80 4.50 14.37
CA SER A 63 4.84 5.52 14.80
C SER A 63 3.39 5.14 14.43
N ILE A 64 2.40 5.79 15.05
CA ILE A 64 1.00 5.57 14.69
C ILE A 64 0.70 6.11 13.28
N GLU A 65 1.36 7.20 12.88
CA GLU A 65 1.25 7.75 11.52
C GLU A 65 1.77 6.74 10.49
N GLU A 66 2.89 6.07 10.77
CA GLU A 66 3.42 5.01 9.92
C GLU A 66 2.47 3.81 9.85
N LEU A 67 1.84 3.44 10.97
CA LEU A 67 0.84 2.37 11.01
C LEU A 67 -0.42 2.69 10.17
N LEU A 68 -0.79 3.97 10.10
CA LEU A 68 -2.00 4.42 9.39
C LEU A 68 -1.74 4.82 7.93
N THR A 69 -0.49 5.07 7.57
CA THR A 69 -0.10 5.44 6.20
C THR A 69 -0.20 4.20 5.30
N PRO A 70 -1.00 4.20 4.22
CA PRO A 70 -1.01 3.09 3.27
C PRO A 70 0.41 2.83 2.77
N GLU A 71 0.82 1.56 2.66
CA GLU A 71 2.02 1.24 1.89
C GLU A 71 1.80 1.77 0.48
N GLN A 72 2.66 2.70 0.05
CA GLN A 72 2.75 3.02 -1.36
C GLN A 72 3.22 1.75 -2.02
N VAL A 73 2.30 1.04 -2.66
CA VAL A 73 2.65 -0.05 -3.56
C VAL A 73 3.54 0.61 -4.60
N GLU A 74 4.85 0.41 -4.50
CA GLU A 74 5.73 0.67 -5.62
C GLU A 74 5.09 -0.08 -6.77
N GLU A 75 4.54 0.65 -7.75
CA GLU A 75 4.00 0.06 -8.96
C GLU A 75 5.11 -0.85 -9.49
N LYS A 76 4.93 -2.17 -9.36
CA LYS A 76 5.89 -3.13 -9.92
C LYS A 76 6.03 -2.75 -11.37
N GLY A 77 7.18 -2.17 -11.73
CA GLY A 77 7.40 -1.60 -13.04
C GLY A 77 7.25 -2.69 -14.10
N TYR A 78 6.09 -2.75 -14.75
CA TYR A 78 5.89 -3.65 -15.87
C TYR A 78 6.75 -3.15 -17.03
N THR A 79 7.74 -3.94 -17.43
CA THR A 79 8.53 -3.64 -18.63
C THR A 79 7.80 -4.19 -19.85
N LEU A 80 7.09 -3.32 -20.56
CA LEU A 80 6.47 -3.67 -21.84
C LEU A 80 7.54 -3.59 -22.95
N SER A 81 7.75 -4.68 -23.69
CA SER A 81 8.63 -4.69 -24.86
C SER A 81 7.81 -4.90 -26.13
N LEU A 82 7.90 -3.97 -27.08
CA LEU A 82 7.31 -4.13 -28.41
C LEU A 82 8.19 -5.05 -29.25
N ARG A 83 7.64 -6.16 -29.75
CA ARG A 83 8.35 -7.09 -30.63
C ARG A 83 8.06 -6.76 -32.09
N GLY A 84 9.09 -6.71 -32.92
CA GLY A 84 9.01 -6.48 -34.37
C GLY A 84 10.17 -5.66 -34.90
N LYS A 85 10.22 -5.48 -36.23
CA LYS A 85 11.19 -4.58 -36.90
C LYS A 85 10.45 -3.37 -37.46
N ALA A 86 10.97 -2.18 -37.18
CA ALA A 86 10.42 -0.91 -37.64
C ALA A 86 11.45 -0.17 -38.51
N ASP A 87 11.88 -0.86 -39.57
CA ASP A 87 13.02 -0.39 -40.36
C ASP A 87 12.62 0.67 -41.39
N SER A 88 11.31 0.78 -41.70
CA SER A 88 10.79 1.79 -42.63
C SER A 88 10.68 3.18 -41.98
N ARG A 89 10.87 4.22 -42.79
CA ARG A 89 10.72 5.63 -42.36
C ARG A 89 9.33 5.90 -41.78
N THR A 90 8.29 5.31 -42.37
CA THR A 90 6.90 5.42 -41.90
C THR A 90 6.72 4.76 -40.53
N ALA A 91 7.27 3.56 -40.32
CA ALA A 91 7.18 2.86 -39.04
C ALA A 91 7.90 3.64 -37.92
N LYS A 92 9.10 4.19 -38.20
CA LYS A 92 9.82 5.05 -37.25
C LYS A 92 9.03 6.30 -36.88
N ARG A 93 8.40 6.95 -37.87
CA ARG A 93 7.53 8.12 -37.63
C ARG A 93 6.35 7.76 -36.72
N HIS A 94 5.67 6.65 -36.98
CA HIS A 94 4.52 6.23 -36.17
C HIS A 94 4.92 5.85 -34.74
N LEU A 95 6.06 5.18 -34.55
CA LEU A 95 6.59 4.89 -33.22
C LEU A 95 6.91 6.16 -32.43
N ASN A 96 7.50 7.17 -33.07
CA ASN A 96 7.76 8.45 -32.41
C ASN A 96 6.47 9.17 -31.99
N ILE A 97 5.42 9.13 -32.83
CA ILE A 97 4.11 9.70 -32.49
C ILE A 97 3.53 8.98 -31.26
N LEU A 98 3.59 7.66 -31.23
CA LEU A 98 3.12 6.86 -30.10
C LEU A 98 3.90 7.16 -28.81
N LEU A 99 5.22 7.24 -28.90
CA LEU A 99 6.07 7.55 -27.74
C LEU A 99 5.75 8.94 -27.18
N ASN A 100 5.58 9.94 -28.04
CA ASN A 100 5.20 11.29 -27.62
C ASN A 100 3.81 11.33 -26.98
N ALA A 101 2.84 10.57 -27.51
CA ALA A 101 1.51 10.49 -26.92
C ALA A 101 1.54 9.89 -25.51
N ILE A 102 2.32 8.83 -25.28
CA ILE A 102 2.53 8.22 -23.96
C ILE A 102 3.20 9.21 -23.00
N GLN A 103 4.21 9.95 -23.46
CA GLN A 103 4.89 10.94 -22.63
C GLN A 103 3.94 12.08 -22.23
N ASN A 104 3.11 12.56 -23.17
CA ASN A 104 2.12 13.59 -22.90
C ASN A 104 1.04 13.12 -21.92
N SER A 105 0.54 11.89 -22.04
CA SER A 105 -0.47 11.38 -21.11
C SER A 105 0.10 11.30 -19.68
N ARG A 106 1.33 10.81 -19.52
CA ARG A 106 2.00 10.77 -18.21
C ARG A 106 2.24 12.15 -17.62
N GLN A 107 2.53 13.15 -18.45
CA GLN A 107 2.69 14.53 -17.98
C GLN A 107 1.36 15.09 -17.46
N LEU A 108 0.27 14.87 -18.20
CA LEU A 108 -1.07 15.31 -17.80
C LEU A 108 -1.54 14.64 -16.50
N GLU A 109 -1.31 13.33 -16.34
CA GLU A 109 -1.60 12.61 -15.09
C GLU A 109 -0.85 13.22 -13.89
N LYS A 110 0.44 13.55 -14.05
CA LYS A 110 1.22 14.21 -13.00
C LYS A 110 0.70 15.59 -12.64
N GLU A 111 0.20 16.35 -13.61
CA GLU A 111 -0.36 17.67 -13.38
C GLU A 111 -1.74 17.60 -12.70
N LEU A 112 -2.59 16.64 -13.07
CA LEU A 112 -3.86 16.38 -12.38
C LEU A 112 -3.67 16.04 -10.90
N VAL A 113 -2.71 15.16 -10.57
CA VAL A 113 -2.39 14.79 -9.18
C VAL A 113 -1.88 15.99 -8.36
N LYS A 114 -1.30 17.02 -8.99
CA LYS A 114 -0.85 18.25 -8.31
C LYS A 114 -1.98 19.26 -8.08
N VAL A 115 -3.02 19.24 -8.91
CA VAL A 115 -4.16 20.16 -8.83
C VAL A 115 -5.18 19.68 -7.78
N GLU A 116 -5.26 18.37 -7.54
CA GLU A 116 -6.13 17.78 -6.52
C GLU A 116 -5.56 17.78 -5.09
N ARG A 117 -4.37 18.38 -4.88
CA ARG A 117 -3.74 18.59 -3.57
C ARG A 117 -3.74 20.06 -3.18
#